data_AF-A0A1V4PZR7-F1
#
_entry.id   AF-A0A1V4PZR7-F1
#
_cell.length_a   1.000
_cell.length_b   1.000
_cell.length_c   1.000
_cell.angle_alpha   90.00
_cell.angle_beta   90.00
_cell.angle_gamma   90.00
#
_symmetry.space_group_name_H-M   'P 1'
#
loop_
_entity.id
_entity.type
_entity.pdbx_description
1 polymer ?
#
loop_
_entity_poly.entity_id
_entity_poly.type
_entity_poly.pdbx_seq_one_letter_code
_entity_poly.pdbx_strand_id
1 'polypeptide(L)'
;MFTVTNRLDSRHRAEQAERLAATGATWQEIADSLDYRSRQAARQAVLRLRDRTPPETIEQARRKHDAALQLIQRNGFTRYLLAIEDGDDDTALAYAKEIRATVTERAKLAGAYAPQRTEVDVSVSTDVTAVIDRLESELLTLVAQRQPQHQLSGNIIDAEIEEITE
;
A
#
# COMPACT_ATOMS: atom_id res chain seq x y z
N MET A 1 -32.14 21.31 10.56
CA MET A 1 -31.69 20.59 9.34
C MET A 1 -30.65 21.45 8.60
N PHE A 2 -29.40 21.54 9.09
CA PHE A 2 -28.34 22.43 8.54
C PHE A 2 -26.89 21.90 8.72
N THR A 3 -26.71 20.64 9.12
CA THR A 3 -25.43 20.12 9.63
C THR A 3 -24.55 19.40 8.59
N VAL A 4 -25.11 18.93 7.48
CA VAL A 4 -24.37 18.14 6.47
C VAL A 4 -23.52 19.05 5.57
N THR A 5 -24.05 20.17 5.13
CA THR A 5 -23.36 21.11 4.21
C THR A 5 -22.12 21.74 4.85
N ASN A 6 -22.20 22.13 6.12
CA ASN A 6 -21.08 22.74 6.85
C ASN A 6 -19.93 21.74 7.12
N ARG A 7 -20.24 20.47 7.36
CA ARG A 7 -19.22 19.42 7.56
C ARG A 7 -18.47 19.08 6.28
N LEU A 8 -19.18 18.97 5.15
CA LEU A 8 -18.58 18.72 3.85
C LEU A 8 -17.66 19.87 3.44
N ASP A 9 -18.11 21.12 3.62
CA ASP A 9 -17.31 22.31 3.32
C ASP A 9 -16.07 22.41 4.21
N SER A 10 -16.23 22.17 5.52
CA SER A 10 -15.11 22.12 6.47
C SER A 10 -14.06 21.06 6.10
N ARG A 11 -14.49 19.89 5.61
CA ARG A 11 -13.59 18.82 5.17
C ARG A 11 -12.87 19.22 3.88
N HIS A 12 -13.59 19.73 2.89
CA HIS A 12 -13.02 20.16 1.62
C HIS A 12 -11.96 21.26 1.81
N ARG A 13 -12.22 22.25 2.68
CA ARG A 13 -11.20 23.26 3.04
C ARG A 13 -9.98 22.66 3.73
N ALA A 14 -10.15 21.63 4.55
CA ALA A 14 -9.02 20.95 5.18
C ALA A 14 -8.18 20.17 4.16
N GLU A 15 -8.83 19.53 3.17
CA GLU A 15 -8.15 18.83 2.07
C GLU A 15 -7.37 19.80 1.17
N GLN A 16 -7.93 20.98 0.88
CA GLN A 16 -7.22 22.04 0.16
C GLN A 16 -6.03 22.59 0.96
N ALA A 17 -6.20 22.80 2.27
CA ALA A 17 -5.13 23.25 3.16
C ALA A 17 -3.97 22.24 3.18
N GLU A 18 -4.27 20.94 3.18
CA GLU A 18 -3.26 19.89 3.09
C GLU A 18 -2.50 19.94 1.75
N ARG A 19 -3.18 20.16 0.63
CA ARG A 19 -2.54 20.30 -0.69
C ARG A 19 -1.59 21.49 -0.75
N LEU A 20 -2.03 22.66 -0.26
CA LEU A 20 -1.20 23.87 -0.24
C LEU A 20 0.04 23.71 0.66
N ALA A 21 -0.13 23.06 1.82
CA ALA A 21 0.99 22.75 2.70
C ALA A 21 1.99 21.79 2.02
N ALA A 22 1.50 20.79 1.28
CA ALA A 22 2.35 19.86 0.53
C ALA A 22 3.15 20.53 -0.61
N THR A 23 2.63 21.63 -1.17
CA THR A 23 3.34 22.45 -2.18
C THR A 23 4.26 23.52 -1.57
N GLY A 24 4.38 23.59 -0.25
CA GLY A 24 5.30 24.50 0.45
C GLY A 24 4.71 25.81 0.95
N ALA A 25 3.39 26.02 0.87
CA ALA A 25 2.77 27.22 1.43
C ALA A 25 2.88 27.25 2.96
N THR A 26 3.10 28.44 3.51
CA THR A 26 3.11 28.65 4.96
C THR A 26 1.70 28.56 5.53
N TRP A 27 1.59 28.19 6.81
CA TRP A 27 0.28 28.13 7.50
C TRP A 27 -0.45 29.47 7.55
N GLN A 28 0.27 30.60 7.41
CA GLN A 28 -0.34 31.92 7.34
C GLN A 28 -0.99 32.13 5.97
N GLU A 29 -0.28 31.88 4.87
CA GLU A 29 -0.82 31.97 3.51
C GLU A 29 -2.00 31.03 3.30
N ILE A 30 -1.95 29.83 3.88
CA ILE A 30 -3.06 28.87 3.85
C ILE A 30 -4.28 29.42 4.61
N ALA A 31 -4.05 30.06 5.76
CA ALA A 31 -5.14 30.63 6.54
C ALA A 31 -5.82 31.77 5.79
N ASP A 32 -5.03 32.64 5.18
CA ASP A 32 -5.53 33.80 4.43
C ASP A 32 -6.23 33.37 3.12
N SER A 33 -5.72 32.36 2.42
CA SER A 33 -6.29 31.87 1.15
C SER A 33 -7.56 31.03 1.31
N LEU A 34 -7.72 30.30 2.42
CA LEU A 34 -8.85 29.38 2.66
C LEU A 34 -9.81 29.85 3.75
N ASP A 35 -9.70 31.11 4.16
CA ASP A 35 -10.56 31.76 5.16
C ASP A 35 -10.59 30.99 6.50
N TYR A 36 -9.39 30.73 7.03
CA TYR A 36 -9.24 30.30 8.42
C TYR A 36 -8.99 31.50 9.31
N ARG A 37 -9.63 31.50 10.48
CA ARG A 37 -9.46 32.56 11.50
C ARG A 37 -8.00 32.77 11.95
N SER A 38 -7.14 31.76 11.81
CA SER A 38 -5.71 31.86 12.15
C SER A 38 -4.89 30.74 11.53
N ARG A 39 -3.56 30.93 11.47
CA ARG A 39 -2.59 29.88 11.11
C ARG A 39 -2.72 28.60 11.95
N GLN A 40 -3.07 28.73 13.23
CA GLN A 40 -3.28 27.59 14.13
C GLN A 40 -4.56 26.83 13.77
N ALA A 41 -5.63 27.54 13.40
CA ALA A 41 -6.89 26.92 12.98
C ALA A 41 -6.71 26.11 11.69
N ALA A 42 -5.95 26.63 10.72
CA ALA A 42 -5.59 25.91 9.49
C ALA A 42 -4.80 24.62 9.80
N ARG A 43 -3.72 24.73 10.59
CA ARG A 43 -2.93 23.56 11.00
C ARG A 43 -3.76 22.51 11.73
N GLN A 44 -4.61 22.93 12.67
CA GLN A 44 -5.46 22.01 13.44
C GLN A 44 -6.55 21.36 12.57
N ALA A 45 -7.05 22.04 11.53
CA ALA A 45 -7.97 21.44 10.57
C ALA A 45 -7.30 20.30 9.80
N VAL A 46 -6.06 20.50 9.31
CA VAL A 46 -5.28 19.46 8.63
C VAL A 46 -4.93 18.30 9.56
N LEU A 47 -4.51 18.57 10.81
CA LEU A 47 -4.26 17.50 11.79
C LEU A 47 -5.50 16.64 12.01
N ARG A 48 -6.66 17.27 12.26
CA ARG A 48 -7.93 16.55 12.43
C ARG A 48 -8.36 15.78 11.19
N LEU A 49 -8.03 16.28 9.99
CA LEU A 49 -8.28 15.55 8.75
C LEU A 49 -7.42 14.28 8.69
N ARG A 50 -6.12 14.38 9.01
CA ARG A 50 -5.19 13.25 9.05
C ARG A 50 -5.59 12.22 10.10
N ASP A 51 -5.94 12.65 11.31
CA ASP A 51 -6.36 11.75 12.39
C ASP A 51 -7.61 10.93 12.02
N ARG A 52 -8.49 11.47 11.17
CA ARG A 52 -9.70 10.80 10.68
C ARG A 52 -9.51 10.05 9.37
N THR A 53 -8.39 10.27 8.69
CA THR A 53 -8.09 9.62 7.42
C THR A 53 -7.24 8.40 7.73
N PRO A 54 -7.72 7.18 7.43
CA PRO A 54 -6.92 5.97 7.63
C PRO A 54 -5.56 6.12 6.96
N PRO A 55 -4.49 5.61 7.57
CA PRO A 55 -3.18 5.59 6.92
C PRO A 55 -3.31 4.91 5.56
N GLU A 56 -2.61 5.48 4.59
CA GLU A 56 -2.66 5.01 3.22
C GLU A 56 -2.16 3.57 3.13
N THR A 57 -2.93 2.70 2.45
CA THR A 57 -2.47 1.34 2.19
C THR A 57 -1.39 1.35 1.10
N ILE A 58 -0.53 0.33 1.08
CA ILE A 58 0.52 0.20 0.05
C ILE A 58 -0.08 0.26 -1.37
N GLU A 59 -1.24 -0.36 -1.58
CA GLU A 59 -1.95 -0.33 -2.87
C GLU A 59 -2.54 1.04 -3.22
N GLN A 60 -2.96 1.82 -2.22
CA GLN A 60 -3.40 3.21 -2.44
C GLN A 60 -2.21 4.10 -2.81
N ALA A 61 -1.10 3.97 -2.09
CA ALA A 61 0.14 4.69 -2.39
C ALA A 61 0.64 4.33 -3.80
N ARG A 62 0.70 3.04 -4.15
CA ARG A 62 1.08 2.57 -5.48
C ARG A 62 0.23 3.19 -6.58
N ARG A 63 -1.10 3.21 -6.40
CA ARG A 63 -2.03 3.84 -7.36
C ARG A 63 -1.81 5.35 -7.50
N LYS A 64 -1.59 6.08 -6.41
CA LYS A 64 -1.28 7.51 -6.47
C LYS A 64 0.04 7.77 -7.18
N HIS A 65 1.08 6.98 -6.90
CA HIS A 65 2.37 7.11 -7.56
C HIS A 65 2.29 6.79 -9.06
N ASP A 66 1.59 5.72 -9.45
CA ASP A 66 1.37 5.40 -10.86
C ASP A 66 0.61 6.52 -11.59
N ALA A 67 -0.43 7.10 -10.96
CA ALA A 67 -1.17 8.22 -11.53
C ALA A 67 -0.29 9.48 -11.71
N ALA A 68 0.60 9.78 -10.75
CA ALA A 68 1.54 10.88 -10.87
C ALA A 68 2.54 10.66 -12.01
N LEU A 69 3.10 9.45 -12.13
CA LEU A 69 4.02 9.08 -13.21
C LEU A 69 3.32 9.11 -14.57
N GLN A 70 2.05 8.71 -14.66
CA GLN A 70 1.27 8.79 -15.90
C GLN A 70 1.10 10.24 -16.36
N LEU A 71 0.85 11.17 -15.42
CA LEU A 71 0.74 12.60 -15.74
C LEU A 71 2.07 13.17 -16.26
N ILE A 72 3.18 12.84 -15.59
CA ILE A 72 4.53 13.24 -16.00
C ILE A 72 4.84 12.68 -17.39
N GLN A 73 4.55 11.40 -17.62
CA GLN A 73 4.75 10.74 -18.92
C GLN A 73 3.96 11.45 -20.03
N ARG A 74 2.69 11.79 -19.79
CA ARG A 74 1.85 12.47 -20.78
C ARG A 74 2.41 13.85 -21.14
N ASN A 75 2.80 14.64 -20.14
CA ASN A 75 3.41 15.95 -20.35
C ASN A 75 4.76 15.82 -21.09
N GLY A 76 5.60 14.88 -20.66
CA GLY A 76 6.87 14.58 -21.31
C GLY A 76 6.71 14.23 -22.80
N PHE A 77 5.73 13.39 -23.15
CA PHE A 77 5.44 13.09 -24.56
C PHE A 77 5.02 14.33 -25.35
N THR A 78 4.15 15.18 -24.80
CA THR A 78 3.77 16.43 -25.47
C THR A 78 4.98 17.32 -25.72
N ARG A 79 5.85 17.49 -24.73
CA ARG A 79 7.07 18.31 -24.84
C ARG A 79 8.08 17.72 -25.82
N TYR A 80 8.24 16.40 -25.82
CA TYR A 80 9.05 15.67 -26.78
C TYR A 80 8.59 15.93 -28.22
N LEU A 81 7.28 15.82 -28.50
CA LEU A 81 6.75 16.04 -29.85
C LEU A 81 6.97 17.49 -30.32
N LEU A 82 6.78 18.48 -29.44
CA LEU A 82 7.07 19.88 -29.74
C LEU A 82 8.55 20.10 -30.08
N ALA A 83 9.47 19.49 -29.31
CA ALA A 83 10.90 19.61 -29.59
C ALA A 83 11.29 19.01 -30.95
N ILE A 84 10.67 17.89 -31.35
CA ILE A 84 10.85 17.30 -32.67
C ILE A 84 10.32 18.22 -33.78
N GLU A 85 9.16 18.84 -33.56
CA GLU A 85 8.56 19.80 -34.51
C GLU A 85 9.45 21.05 -34.69
N ASP A 86 10.05 21.52 -33.60
CA ASP A 86 10.96 22.68 -33.58
C ASP A 86 12.38 22.35 -34.08
N GLY A 87 12.70 21.07 -34.33
CA GLY A 87 14.04 20.61 -34.73
C GLY A 87 15.09 20.71 -33.61
N ASP A 88 14.66 20.80 -32.35
CA ASP A 88 15.53 20.83 -31.17
C ASP A 88 15.84 19.40 -30.69
N ASP A 89 16.80 18.76 -31.36
CA ASP A 89 17.22 17.38 -31.09
C ASP A 89 17.76 17.18 -29.67
N ASP A 90 18.42 18.19 -29.08
CA ASP A 90 18.97 18.11 -27.73
C ASP A 90 17.85 18.05 -26.68
N THR A 91 16.86 18.94 -26.82
CA THR A 91 15.67 18.94 -25.96
C THR A 91 14.83 17.68 -26.17
N ALA A 92 14.67 17.23 -27.42
CA ALA A 92 13.98 15.98 -27.72
C ALA A 92 14.68 14.77 -27.05
N LEU A 93 16.02 14.71 -27.11
CA LEU A 93 16.80 13.66 -26.46
C LEU A 93 16.66 13.70 -24.93
N ALA A 94 16.62 14.89 -24.33
CA ALA A 94 16.40 15.05 -22.89
C ALA A 94 15.04 14.49 -22.47
N TYR A 95 13.96 14.85 -23.18
CA TYR A 95 12.62 14.31 -22.89
C TYR A 95 12.51 12.82 -23.16
N ALA A 96 13.14 12.29 -24.22
CA ALA A 96 13.15 10.85 -24.50
C ALA A 96 13.79 10.04 -23.35
N LYS A 97 14.88 10.54 -22.77
CA LYS A 97 15.53 9.92 -21.59
C LYS A 97 14.60 9.92 -20.38
N GLU A 98 13.93 11.03 -20.12
CA GLU A 98 13.01 11.19 -18.98
C GLU A 98 11.76 10.29 -19.13
N ILE A 99 11.19 10.21 -20.33
CA ILE A 99 10.06 9.31 -20.64
C ILE A 99 10.46 7.86 -20.37
N ARG A 100 11.64 7.43 -20.82
CA ARG A 100 12.15 6.07 -20.58
C ARG A 100 12.35 5.79 -19.09
N ALA A 101 12.87 6.75 -18.34
CA ALA A 101 13.00 6.63 -16.89
C ALA A 101 11.62 6.45 -16.22
N THR A 102 10.65 7.29 -16.61
CA THR A 102 9.27 7.20 -16.11
C THR A 102 8.63 5.85 -16.43
N VAL A 103 8.77 5.35 -17.66
CA VAL A 103 8.27 4.01 -18.07
C VAL A 103 8.89 2.91 -17.21
N THR A 104 10.18 3.01 -16.92
CA THR A 104 10.89 2.04 -16.09
C THR A 104 10.31 2.00 -14.67
N GLU A 105 10.10 3.16 -14.05
CA GLU A 105 9.51 3.25 -12.71
C GLU A 105 8.08 2.70 -12.67
N ARG A 106 7.26 3.00 -13.67
CA ARG A 106 5.90 2.44 -13.77
C ARG A 106 5.91 0.92 -13.91
N ALA A 107 6.81 0.38 -14.72
CA ALA A 107 6.97 -1.06 -14.89
C ALA A 107 7.46 -1.75 -13.59
N LYS A 108 8.29 -1.09 -12.78
CA LYS A 108 8.65 -1.58 -11.43
C LYS A 108 7.43 -1.60 -10.50
N LEU A 109 6.62 -0.54 -10.48
CA LEU A 109 5.39 -0.48 -9.68
C LEU A 109 4.38 -1.56 -10.07
N ALA A 110 4.30 -1.89 -11.37
CA ALA A 110 3.44 -2.95 -11.90
C ALA A 110 4.00 -4.37 -11.69
N GLY A 111 5.20 -4.51 -11.11
CA GLY A 111 5.83 -5.82 -10.89
C GLY A 111 6.42 -6.47 -12.14
N ALA A 112 6.57 -5.74 -13.26
CA ALA A 112 7.12 -6.29 -14.50
C ALA A 112 8.62 -6.68 -14.37
N TYR A 113 9.31 -6.16 -13.36
CA TYR A 113 10.69 -6.49 -13.03
C TYR A 113 10.84 -7.56 -11.92
N ALA A 114 9.73 -8.18 -11.48
CA ALA A 114 9.81 -9.22 -10.45
C ALA A 114 10.49 -10.49 -11.02
N PRO A 115 11.56 -11.01 -10.39
CA PRO A 115 12.29 -12.19 -10.89
C PRO A 115 11.49 -13.50 -10.81
N GLN A 116 10.48 -13.56 -9.93
CA GLN A 116 9.46 -14.60 -9.91
C GLN A 116 8.09 -13.94 -9.82
N ARG A 117 7.22 -14.18 -10.82
CA ARG A 117 5.80 -13.86 -10.71
C ARG A 117 5.16 -14.85 -9.73
N THR A 118 5.01 -14.47 -8.47
CA THR A 118 4.17 -15.23 -7.53
C THR A 118 2.72 -14.82 -7.76
N GLU A 119 2.02 -15.55 -8.63
CA GLU A 119 0.57 -15.46 -8.74
C GLU A 119 -0.03 -16.24 -7.56
N VAL A 120 -0.50 -15.53 -6.54
CA VAL A 120 -1.24 -16.13 -5.43
C VAL A 120 -2.71 -16.20 -5.86
N ASP A 121 -3.15 -17.38 -6.26
CA ASP A 121 -4.58 -17.63 -6.50
C ASP A 121 -5.29 -17.77 -5.15
N VAL A 122 -6.12 -16.80 -4.80
CA VAL A 122 -6.85 -16.77 -3.53
C VAL A 122 -8.28 -17.27 -3.77
N SER A 123 -8.49 -18.59 -3.67
CA SER A 123 -9.84 -19.15 -3.63
C SER A 123 -10.45 -18.96 -2.23
N VAL A 124 -11.28 -17.93 -2.07
CA VAL A 124 -12.06 -17.72 -0.83
C VAL A 124 -13.31 -18.61 -0.88
N SER A 125 -13.31 -19.71 -0.11
CA SER A 125 -14.53 -20.48 0.13
C SER A 125 -15.24 -19.92 1.36
N THR A 126 -16.52 -19.59 1.21
CA THR A 126 -17.40 -19.23 2.34
C THR A 126 -18.07 -20.44 3.00
N ASP A 127 -17.89 -21.64 2.46
CA ASP A 127 -18.41 -22.87 3.05
C ASP A 127 -17.37 -23.47 4.01
N VAL A 128 -17.74 -23.55 5.28
CA VAL A 128 -16.92 -24.07 6.38
C VAL A 128 -16.54 -25.52 6.13
N THR A 129 -17.45 -26.31 5.54
CA THR A 129 -17.22 -27.72 5.21
C THR A 129 -16.09 -27.87 4.20
N ALA A 130 -16.11 -27.06 3.15
CA ALA A 130 -15.07 -27.06 2.11
C ALA A 130 -13.69 -26.58 2.63
N VAL A 131 -13.67 -25.79 3.72
CA VAL A 131 -12.43 -25.41 4.40
C VAL A 131 -11.87 -26.57 5.21
N ILE A 132 -12.72 -27.32 5.91
CA ILE A 132 -12.34 -28.50 6.69
C ILE A 132 -11.79 -29.60 5.78
N ASP A 133 -12.48 -29.92 4.68
CA ASP A 133 -12.07 -30.99 3.75
C ASP A 133 -10.70 -30.70 3.10
N ARG A 134 -10.44 -29.42 2.81
CA ARG A 134 -9.15 -28.96 2.28
C ARG A 134 -8.04 -29.09 3.32
N LEU A 135 -8.29 -28.63 4.54
CA LEU A 135 -7.33 -28.73 5.66
C LEU A 135 -6.99 -30.18 5.98
N GLU A 136 -7.98 -31.08 5.98
CA GLU A 136 -7.78 -32.51 6.17
C GLU A 136 -6.86 -33.09 5.08
N SER A 137 -7.13 -32.76 3.82
CA SER A 137 -6.32 -33.21 2.67
C SER A 137 -4.86 -32.72 2.76
N GLU A 138 -4.66 -31.47 3.15
CA GLU A 138 -3.32 -30.88 3.32
C GLU A 138 -2.58 -31.53 4.50
N LEU A 139 -3.25 -31.78 5.63
CA LEU A 139 -2.66 -32.44 6.81
C LEU A 139 -2.29 -33.89 6.53
N LEU A 140 -3.14 -34.64 5.82
CA LEU A 140 -2.83 -36.02 5.43
C LEU A 140 -1.61 -36.08 4.50
N THR A 141 -1.50 -35.12 3.58
CA THR A 141 -0.34 -35.00 2.70
C THR A 141 0.93 -34.67 3.49
N LEU A 142 0.84 -33.77 4.47
CA LEU A 142 1.97 -33.41 5.34
C LEU A 142 2.42 -34.59 6.21
N VAL A 143 1.48 -35.38 6.74
CA VAL A 143 1.76 -36.59 7.52
C VAL A 143 2.41 -37.66 6.63
N ALA A 144 1.95 -37.84 5.40
CA ALA A 144 2.54 -38.79 4.45
C ALA A 144 3.97 -38.41 4.04
N GLN A 145 4.31 -37.12 4.06
CA GLN A 145 5.66 -36.62 3.79
C GLN A 145 6.57 -36.63 5.03
N ARG A 146 6.01 -36.81 6.22
CA ARG A 146 6.78 -36.88 7.47
C ARG A 146 7.46 -38.25 7.55
N GLN A 147 8.79 -38.27 7.56
CA GLN A 147 9.56 -39.49 7.83
C GLN A 147 9.09 -40.11 9.16
N PRO A 148 9.02 -41.45 9.27
CA PRO A 148 8.54 -42.12 10.48
C PRO A 148 9.37 -41.64 11.67
N GLN A 149 8.69 -41.03 12.64
CA GLN A 149 9.31 -40.69 13.92
C GLN A 149 9.92 -41.98 14.48
N HIS A 150 11.21 -41.93 14.79
CA HIS A 150 11.89 -43.02 15.49
C HIS A 150 11.02 -43.42 16.67
N GLN A 151 10.52 -44.65 16.64
CA GLN A 151 9.91 -45.26 17.82
C GLN A 151 10.94 -45.12 18.94
N LEU A 152 10.59 -44.36 19.99
CA LEU A 152 11.30 -44.41 21.26
C LEU A 152 11.23 -45.87 21.70
N SER A 153 12.32 -46.61 21.46
CA SER A 153 12.49 -47.97 21.90
C SER A 153 12.42 -47.91 23.41
N GLY A 154 11.36 -48.51 23.97
CA GLY A 154 11.07 -48.42 25.39
C GLY A 154 12.20 -48.99 26.23
N ASN A 155 12.66 -48.20 27.19
CA ASN A 155 13.01 -48.75 28.50
C ASN A 155 11.83 -48.42 29.41
N ILE A 156 10.96 -49.42 29.62
CA ILE A 156 10.02 -49.40 30.73
C ILE A 156 10.89 -49.46 31.99
N ILE A 157 10.94 -48.36 32.76
CA ILE A 157 11.55 -48.38 34.09
C ILE A 157 10.47 -48.90 35.02
N ASP A 158 10.60 -50.16 35.41
CA ASP A 158 9.77 -50.79 36.45
C ASP A 158 10.16 -50.15 37.79
N ALA A 159 9.24 -49.41 38.41
CA ALA A 159 9.44 -48.81 39.72
C ALA A 159 8.71 -49.66 40.75
N GLU A 160 9.46 -50.49 41.49
CA GLU A 160 8.95 -51.16 42.68
C GLU A 160 8.56 -50.10 43.73
N ILE A 161 7.33 -50.21 44.26
CA ILE A 161 6.84 -49.41 45.37
C ILE A 161 7.20 -50.17 46.66
N GLU A 162 8.18 -49.70 47.42
CA GLU A 162 8.40 -50.16 48.80
C GLU A 162 7.34 -49.56 49.71
N GLU A 163 6.45 -50.42 50.24
CA GLU A 163 5.51 -50.08 51.30
C GLU A 163 6.28 -50.00 52.64
N ILE A 164 6.53 -48.78 53.11
CA ILE A 164 7.08 -48.53 54.44
C ILE A 164 5.97 -48.82 55.46
N THR A 165 6.08 -49.93 56.17
CA THR A 165 5.25 -50.24 57.33
C THR A 165 5.91 -49.71 58.61
N GLU A 166 5.14 -48.99 59.43
CA GLU A 166 5.53 -48.47 60.76
C GLU A 166 5.80 -49.58 61.79
#